data_AF-A0A9P1A0L9-F1
#
_entry.id   AF-A0A9P1A0L9-F1
#
_cell.length_a   1.000
_cell.length_b   1.000
_cell.length_c   1.000
_cell.angle_alpha   90.00
_cell.angle_beta   90.00
_cell.angle_gamma   90.00
#
_symmetry.space_group_name_H-M   'P 1'
#
loop_
_entity.id
_entity.type
_entity.pdbx_description
1 polymer ?
#
loop_
_entity_poly.entity_id
_entity_poly.type
_entity_poly.pdbx_seq_one_letter_code
_entity_poly.pdbx_strand_id
1 'polypeptide(L)'
;MANISKREFDVLDLSGQKYLEWKVDVLAHLKANGLEDTIEADNQSSSQDKAKAIIFLRHHLHESLKSEYLLVDNPKELWGNLQERYGHQQKVLLPKAQYDWTNLRFQDFKSISDYNSAMFQITSKLKLCGQKVTDADMLEKTFSTMHISNMLLQQQYREKGFKKYSDLISVLLVAEQIMTV
;
A
#
# COMPACT_ATOMS: atom_id res chain seq x y z
N MET A 1 33.97 -12.85 2.71
CA MET A 1 33.37 -11.91 1.74
C MET A 1 31.91 -12.30 1.56
N ALA A 2 30.99 -11.64 2.25
CA ALA A 2 29.57 -11.81 1.97
C ALA A 2 29.16 -10.66 1.04
N ASN A 3 29.07 -10.95 -0.25
CA ASN A 3 28.28 -10.09 -1.13
C ASN A 3 26.83 -10.42 -0.78
N ILE A 4 26.31 -9.81 0.30
CA ILE A 4 24.90 -9.86 0.63
C ILE A 4 24.25 -9.06 -0.49
N SER A 5 23.86 -9.77 -1.55
CA SER A 5 23.09 -9.25 -2.67
C SER A 5 22.01 -8.33 -2.10
N LYS A 6 22.15 -7.04 -2.37
CA LYS A 6 21.25 -6.00 -1.88
C LYS A 6 19.88 -6.28 -2.48
N ARG A 7 18.95 -6.70 -1.63
CA ARG A 7 17.55 -6.91 -2.01
C ARG A 7 16.94 -5.61 -2.48
N GLU A 8 16.08 -5.71 -3.48
CA GLU A 8 15.35 -4.60 -4.07
C GLU A 8 14.30 -4.04 -3.12
N PHE A 9 13.66 -4.91 -2.32
CA PHE A 9 12.68 -4.55 -1.30
C PHE A 9 12.64 -5.60 -0.17
N ASP A 10 11.83 -5.34 0.85
CA ASP A 10 11.68 -6.19 2.03
C ASP A 10 11.27 -7.62 1.65
N VAL A 11 11.72 -8.60 2.42
CA VAL A 11 11.27 -10.00 2.23
C VAL A 11 9.87 -10.23 2.75
N LEU A 12 9.18 -11.20 2.16
CA LEU A 12 8.00 -11.78 2.77
C LEU A 12 8.39 -12.61 3.99
N ASP A 13 8.02 -12.12 5.17
CA ASP A 13 8.24 -12.81 6.42
C ASP A 13 7.24 -13.95 6.65
N LEU A 14 7.47 -14.75 7.69
CA LEU A 14 6.62 -15.89 8.05
C LEU A 14 5.20 -15.49 8.45
N SER A 15 5.03 -14.31 9.05
CA SER A 15 3.72 -13.82 9.49
C SER A 15 2.85 -13.39 8.31
N GLY A 16 3.47 -13.08 7.16
CA GLY A 16 2.80 -12.49 6.01
C GLY A 16 2.41 -11.04 6.22
N GLN A 17 2.94 -10.39 7.27
CA GLN A 17 2.77 -8.96 7.46
C GLN A 17 3.38 -8.26 6.24
N LYS A 18 2.63 -7.31 5.66
CA LYS A 18 2.95 -6.65 4.38
C LYS A 18 2.87 -7.53 3.12
N TYR A 19 2.24 -8.70 3.15
CA TYR A 19 2.08 -9.55 1.95
C TYR A 19 1.54 -8.79 0.72
N LEU A 20 0.58 -7.86 0.91
CA LEU A 20 0.04 -7.08 -0.20
C LEU A 20 1.05 -6.08 -0.78
N GLU A 21 1.89 -5.47 0.05
CA GLU A 21 2.97 -4.57 -0.40
C GLU A 21 4.02 -5.38 -1.17
N TRP A 22 4.49 -6.48 -0.58
CA TRP A 22 5.41 -7.42 -1.22
C TRP A 22 4.89 -7.94 -2.57
N LYS A 23 3.59 -8.28 -2.63
CA LYS A 23 2.93 -8.74 -3.85
C LYS A 23 3.00 -7.68 -4.95
N VAL A 24 2.78 -6.41 -4.62
CA VAL A 24 2.85 -5.30 -5.57
C VAL A 24 4.27 -5.13 -6.09
N ASP A 25 5.28 -5.17 -5.20
CA ASP A 25 6.68 -5.02 -5.58
C ASP A 25 7.17 -6.16 -6.48
N VAL A 26 6.79 -7.40 -6.16
CA VAL A 26 7.09 -8.57 -7.01
C VAL A 26 6.45 -8.42 -8.39
N LEU A 27 5.17 -8.07 -8.47
CA LEU A 27 4.48 -7.89 -9.75
C LEU A 27 5.12 -6.79 -10.59
N ALA A 28 5.52 -5.68 -9.96
CA ALA A 28 6.22 -4.59 -10.64
C ALA A 28 7.58 -5.04 -11.18
N HIS A 29 8.35 -5.81 -10.39
CA HIS A 29 9.64 -6.33 -10.83
C HIS A 29 9.50 -7.34 -11.97
N LEU A 30 8.57 -8.29 -11.87
CA LEU A 30 8.32 -9.25 -12.94
C LEU A 30 7.96 -8.53 -14.24
N LYS A 31 7.05 -7.56 -14.18
CA LYS A 31 6.65 -6.74 -15.34
C LYS A 31 7.81 -5.94 -15.93
N ALA A 32 8.63 -5.31 -15.09
CA ALA A 32 9.78 -4.53 -15.56
C ALA A 32 10.82 -5.39 -16.31
N ASN A 33 10.83 -6.70 -16.06
CA ASN A 33 11.76 -7.64 -16.66
C ASN A 33 11.12 -8.56 -17.73
N GLY A 34 9.85 -8.34 -18.10
CA GLY A 34 9.15 -9.20 -19.07
C GLY A 34 8.89 -10.62 -18.56
N LEU A 35 8.75 -10.79 -17.23
CA LEU A 35 8.56 -12.07 -16.55
C LEU A 35 7.14 -12.23 -15.99
N GLU A 36 6.23 -11.29 -16.21
CA GLU A 36 4.86 -11.30 -15.68
C GLU A 36 4.08 -12.55 -16.11
N ASP A 37 4.27 -13.01 -17.35
CA ASP A 37 3.56 -14.18 -17.86
C ASP A 37 3.96 -15.45 -17.10
N THR A 38 5.16 -15.52 -16.52
CA THR A 38 5.67 -16.73 -15.85
C THR A 38 4.81 -17.20 -14.68
N ILE A 39 3.99 -16.31 -14.11
CA ILE A 39 3.07 -16.57 -12.99
C ILE A 39 1.59 -16.66 -13.43
N GLU A 40 1.32 -16.81 -14.72
CA GLU A 40 -0.01 -17.07 -15.29
C GLU A 40 -0.26 -18.56 -15.59
N ALA A 41 -1.52 -18.99 -15.60
CA ALA A 41 -1.91 -20.41 -15.63
C ALA A 41 -1.53 -21.15 -16.93
N ASP A 42 -1.44 -20.44 -18.06
CA ASP A 42 -1.21 -21.02 -19.40
C ASP A 42 0.01 -20.40 -20.10
N ASN A 43 1.03 -20.03 -19.33
CA ASN A 43 2.16 -19.30 -19.88
C ASN A 43 3.09 -20.16 -20.74
N GLN A 44 3.48 -19.60 -21.89
CA GLN A 44 4.46 -20.17 -22.80
C GLN A 44 5.87 -19.63 -22.55
N SER A 45 6.12 -19.06 -21.37
CA SER A 45 7.43 -18.51 -21.02
C SER A 45 8.51 -19.58 -21.10
N SER A 46 9.70 -19.18 -21.52
CA SER A 46 10.84 -20.06 -21.66
C SER A 46 11.25 -20.66 -20.30
N SER A 47 11.91 -21.83 -20.32
CA SER A 47 12.49 -22.40 -19.10
C SER A 47 13.49 -21.45 -18.43
N GLN A 48 14.19 -20.63 -19.20
CA GLN A 48 15.12 -19.62 -18.69
C GLN A 48 14.36 -18.53 -17.91
N ASP A 49 13.24 -18.04 -18.43
CA ASP A 49 12.47 -16.99 -17.77
C ASP A 49 11.74 -17.51 -16.53
N LYS A 50 11.25 -18.76 -16.57
CA LYS A 50 10.76 -19.46 -15.38
C LYS A 50 11.85 -19.59 -14.30
N ALA A 51 13.07 -19.95 -14.69
CA ALA A 51 14.19 -20.03 -13.75
C ALA A 51 14.53 -18.66 -13.13
N LYS A 52 14.58 -17.59 -13.93
CA LYS A 52 14.80 -16.21 -13.44
C LYS A 52 13.72 -15.81 -12.42
N ALA A 53 12.45 -16.05 -12.75
CA ALA A 53 11.33 -15.72 -11.86
C ALA A 53 11.39 -16.50 -10.53
N ILE A 54 11.69 -17.80 -10.57
CA ILE A 54 11.86 -18.60 -9.34
C ILE A 54 13.01 -18.09 -8.46
N ILE A 55 14.17 -17.81 -9.06
CA ILE A 55 15.32 -17.28 -8.33
C ILE A 55 14.94 -15.98 -7.64
N PHE A 56 14.26 -15.08 -8.36
CA PHE A 56 13.81 -13.80 -7.85
C PHE A 56 12.79 -13.94 -6.70
N LEU A 57 11.75 -14.77 -6.88
CA LEU A 57 10.73 -15.03 -5.86
C LEU A 57 11.39 -15.54 -4.58
N ARG A 58 12.22 -16.58 -4.67
CA ARG A 58 12.93 -17.16 -3.52
C ARG A 58 13.91 -16.20 -2.86
N HIS A 59 14.51 -15.29 -3.62
CA HIS A 59 15.41 -14.27 -3.08
C HIS A 59 14.70 -13.33 -2.08
N HIS A 60 13.41 -13.08 -2.34
CA HIS A 60 12.54 -12.21 -1.57
C HIS A 60 11.65 -12.94 -0.55
N LEU A 61 11.97 -14.20 -0.23
CA LEU A 61 11.34 -14.95 0.85
C LEU A 61 12.23 -14.99 2.09
N HIS A 62 11.60 -15.03 3.25
CA HIS A 62 12.27 -15.43 4.49
C HIS A 62 12.87 -16.85 4.37
N GLU A 63 13.99 -17.10 5.04
CA GLU A 63 14.78 -18.34 4.89
C GLU A 63 13.97 -19.61 5.13
N SER A 64 13.05 -19.60 6.10
CA SER A 64 12.17 -20.73 6.38
C SER A 64 11.17 -21.01 5.25
N LEU A 65 10.61 -19.96 4.62
CA LEU A 65 9.72 -20.12 3.45
C LEU A 65 10.52 -20.61 2.23
N LYS A 66 11.73 -20.10 2.05
CA LYS A 66 12.63 -20.55 1.01
C LYS A 66 13.00 -22.02 1.16
N SER A 67 13.24 -22.48 2.40
CA SER A 67 13.49 -23.89 2.70
C SER A 67 12.28 -24.77 2.37
N GLU A 68 11.08 -24.34 2.74
CA GLU A 68 9.84 -25.06 2.45
C GLU A 68 9.58 -25.19 0.94
N TYR A 69 9.77 -24.11 0.19
CA TYR A 69 9.50 -24.06 -1.24
C TYR A 69 10.73 -24.32 -2.13
N LEU A 70 11.79 -24.92 -1.57
CA LEU A 70 13.06 -25.13 -2.27
C LEU A 70 12.92 -26.02 -3.53
N LEU A 71 11.99 -26.97 -3.51
CA LEU A 71 11.77 -27.93 -4.59
C LEU A 71 10.73 -27.46 -5.62
N VAL A 72 10.01 -26.35 -5.37
CA VAL A 72 8.99 -25.83 -6.30
C VAL A 72 9.67 -25.09 -7.45
N ASP A 73 9.84 -25.74 -8.59
CA ASP A 73 10.56 -25.22 -9.76
C ASP A 73 9.69 -24.39 -10.72
N ASN A 74 8.37 -24.39 -10.52
CA ASN A 74 7.42 -23.63 -11.32
C ASN A 74 7.03 -22.31 -10.62
N PRO A 75 7.30 -21.12 -11.22
CA PRO A 75 6.93 -19.83 -10.65
C PRO A 75 5.44 -19.68 -10.37
N LYS A 76 4.58 -20.23 -11.24
CA LYS A 76 3.12 -20.18 -11.09
C LYS A 76 2.69 -20.91 -9.82
N GLU A 77 3.25 -22.09 -9.61
CA GLU A 77 2.95 -22.92 -8.43
C GLU A 77 3.41 -22.21 -7.16
N LEU A 78 4.66 -21.71 -7.12
CA LEU A 78 5.17 -20.96 -5.98
C LEU A 78 4.31 -19.73 -5.68
N TRP A 79 3.97 -18.96 -6.71
CA TRP A 79 3.10 -17.80 -6.58
C TRP A 79 1.71 -18.15 -6.05
N GLY A 80 1.11 -19.24 -6.56
CA GLY A 80 -0.17 -19.77 -6.09
C GLY A 80 -0.13 -20.20 -4.63
N ASN A 81 0.90 -20.94 -4.22
CA ASN A 81 1.08 -21.38 -2.83
C ASN A 81 1.21 -20.19 -1.86
N LEU A 82 1.95 -19.14 -2.25
CA LEU A 82 2.06 -17.92 -1.46
C LEU A 82 0.73 -17.14 -1.41
N GLN A 83 -0.03 -17.11 -2.51
CA GLN A 83 -1.36 -16.52 -2.56
C GLN A 83 -2.37 -17.27 -1.68
N GLU A 84 -2.35 -18.59 -1.69
CA GLU A 84 -3.21 -19.41 -0.84
C GLU A 84 -2.89 -19.17 0.64
N ARG A 85 -1.60 -19.20 0.99
CA ARG A 85 -1.13 -18.98 2.36
C ARG A 85 -1.48 -17.60 2.90
N TYR A 86 -1.21 -16.54 2.13
CA TYR A 86 -1.25 -15.17 2.63
C TYR A 86 -2.41 -14.32 2.05
N GLY A 87 -3.22 -14.88 1.16
CA GLY A 87 -4.37 -14.18 0.56
C GLY A 87 -5.40 -13.69 1.58
N HIS A 88 -5.45 -14.31 2.76
CA HIS A 88 -6.27 -13.86 3.88
C HIS A 88 -5.87 -12.47 4.42
N GLN A 89 -4.65 -12.00 4.19
CA GLN A 89 -4.17 -10.70 4.67
C GLN A 89 -5.05 -9.54 4.18
N GLN A 90 -5.57 -9.62 2.95
CA GLN A 90 -6.53 -8.63 2.45
C GLN A 90 -7.83 -8.60 3.27
N LYS A 91 -8.33 -9.78 3.68
CA LYS A 91 -9.55 -9.91 4.50
C LYS A 91 -9.38 -9.33 5.90
N VAL A 92 -8.14 -9.31 6.43
CA VAL A 92 -7.82 -8.71 7.73
C VAL A 92 -7.57 -7.21 7.59
N LEU A 93 -6.83 -6.80 6.55
CA LEU A 93 -6.44 -5.41 6.36
C LEU A 93 -7.63 -4.52 5.98
N LEU A 94 -8.54 -4.99 5.12
CA LEU A 94 -9.64 -4.18 4.61
C LEU A 94 -10.58 -3.69 5.73
N PRO A 95 -11.14 -4.55 6.62
CA PRO A 95 -12.00 -4.09 7.71
C PRO A 95 -11.29 -3.11 8.65
N LYS A 96 -10.01 -3.34 8.93
CA LYS A 96 -9.20 -2.42 9.74
C LYS A 96 -9.05 -1.05 9.07
N ALA A 97 -8.70 -1.03 7.78
CA ALA A 97 -8.56 0.22 7.04
C ALA A 97 -9.90 0.97 6.90
N GLN A 98 -11.03 0.26 6.74
CA GLN A 98 -12.37 0.86 6.74
C GLN A 98 -12.76 1.42 8.11
N TYR A 99 -12.41 0.73 9.19
CA TYR A 99 -12.60 1.21 10.54
C TYR A 99 -11.77 2.48 10.80
N ASP A 100 -10.48 2.45 10.45
CA ASP A 100 -9.58 3.59 10.59
C ASP A 100 -10.09 4.77 9.75
N TRP A 101 -10.55 4.54 8.52
CA TRP A 101 -11.17 5.56 7.69
C TRP A 101 -12.42 6.14 8.34
N THR A 102 -13.34 5.30 8.82
CA THR A 102 -14.59 5.77 9.45
C THR A 102 -14.29 6.65 10.66
N ASN A 103 -13.34 6.24 11.49
CA ASN A 103 -12.99 6.90 12.75
C ASN A 103 -11.91 7.97 12.63
N LEU A 104 -11.32 8.20 11.45
CA LEU A 104 -10.37 9.28 11.24
C LEU A 104 -11.04 10.62 11.51
N ARG A 105 -10.52 11.38 12.48
CA ARG A 105 -10.98 12.75 12.76
C ARG A 105 -9.84 13.75 12.77
N PHE A 106 -10.03 14.89 12.11
CA PHE A 106 -9.02 15.94 12.04
C PHE A 106 -8.58 16.43 13.42
N GLN A 107 -9.52 16.57 14.35
CA GLN A 107 -9.26 17.03 15.72
C GLN A 107 -8.42 16.08 16.59
N ASP A 108 -8.26 14.81 16.20
CA ASP A 108 -7.49 13.84 16.99
C ASP A 108 -5.97 14.02 16.80
N PHE A 109 -5.55 14.92 15.91
CA PHE A 109 -4.16 15.16 15.54
C PHE A 109 -3.68 16.51 16.05
N LYS A 110 -2.41 16.56 16.46
CA LYS A 110 -1.76 17.78 16.94
C LYS A 110 -1.30 18.71 15.82
N SER A 111 -1.08 18.16 14.62
CA SER A 111 -0.63 18.91 13.47
C SER A 111 -1.33 18.48 12.17
N ILE A 112 -1.35 19.38 11.18
CA ILE A 112 -1.82 19.08 9.82
C ILE A 112 -0.99 17.95 9.19
N SER A 113 0.32 17.94 9.45
CA SER A 113 1.23 16.91 8.94
C SER A 113 0.88 15.52 9.47
N ASP A 114 0.58 15.40 10.77
CA ASP A 114 0.21 14.12 11.37
C ASP A 114 -1.12 13.59 10.80
N TYR A 115 -2.11 14.48 10.66
CA TYR A 115 -3.38 14.15 10.02
C TYR A 115 -3.20 13.67 8.58
N ASN A 116 -2.42 14.41 7.79
CA ASN A 116 -2.13 14.11 6.39
C ASN A 116 -1.41 12.75 6.26
N SER A 117 -0.45 12.46 7.14
CA SER A 117 0.23 11.18 7.20
C SER A 117 -0.75 10.02 7.48
N ALA A 118 -1.63 10.17 8.46
CA ALA A 118 -2.65 9.16 8.77
C ALA A 118 -3.64 8.96 7.61
N MET A 119 -4.09 10.05 6.98
CA MET A 119 -4.93 10.00 5.77
C MET A 119 -4.25 9.18 4.66
N PHE A 120 -2.98 9.44 4.36
CA PHE A 120 -2.25 8.69 3.33
C PHE A 120 -2.02 7.22 3.69
N GLN A 121 -1.73 6.91 4.94
CA GLN A 121 -1.59 5.52 5.39
C GLN A 121 -2.90 4.74 5.24
N ILE A 122 -4.03 5.33 5.65
CA ILE A 122 -5.34 4.68 5.56
C ILE A 122 -5.75 4.51 4.09
N THR A 123 -5.66 5.57 3.29
CA THR A 123 -6.06 5.52 1.88
C THR A 123 -5.18 4.59 1.04
N SER A 124 -3.88 4.50 1.34
CA SER A 124 -2.99 3.52 0.71
C SER A 124 -3.40 2.09 1.02
N LYS A 125 -3.74 1.78 2.28
CA LYS A 125 -4.25 0.45 2.67
C LYS A 125 -5.58 0.11 2.00
N LEU A 126 -6.50 1.08 1.92
CA LEU A 126 -7.77 0.90 1.19
C LEU A 126 -7.52 0.58 -0.30
N LYS A 127 -6.64 1.35 -0.96
CA LYS A 127 -6.26 1.13 -2.36
C LYS A 127 -5.55 -0.20 -2.58
N LEU A 128 -4.65 -0.62 -1.69
CA LEU A 128 -4.02 -1.94 -1.72
C LEU A 128 -5.04 -3.07 -1.62
N CYS A 129 -6.13 -2.86 -0.88
CA CYS A 129 -7.25 -3.79 -0.79
C CYS A 129 -8.24 -3.69 -1.96
N GLY A 130 -7.96 -2.89 -3.00
CA GLY A 130 -8.81 -2.72 -4.18
C GLY A 130 -9.94 -1.69 -4.02
N GLN A 131 -10.00 -0.95 -2.91
CA GLN A 131 -10.99 0.13 -2.75
C GLN A 131 -10.53 1.38 -3.51
N LYS A 132 -11.43 1.98 -4.27
CA LYS A 132 -11.18 3.27 -4.91
C LYS A 132 -11.40 4.37 -3.87
N VAL A 133 -10.36 5.18 -3.63
CA VAL A 133 -10.45 6.41 -2.84
C VAL A 133 -9.98 7.58 -3.69
N THR A 134 -10.85 8.55 -3.89
CA THR A 134 -10.63 9.73 -4.75
C THR A 134 -10.22 10.95 -3.92
N ASP A 135 -9.69 11.97 -4.59
CA ASP A 135 -9.45 13.28 -3.97
C ASP A 135 -10.72 13.87 -3.36
N ALA A 136 -11.88 13.70 -4.01
CA ALA A 136 -13.16 14.18 -3.52
C ALA A 136 -13.53 13.51 -2.18
N ASP A 137 -13.28 12.20 -2.05
CA ASP A 137 -13.52 11.46 -0.80
C ASP A 137 -12.60 11.98 0.32
N MET A 138 -11.33 12.24 0.02
CA MET A 138 -10.36 12.76 1.00
C MET A 138 -10.68 14.20 1.42
N LEU A 139 -11.09 15.06 0.48
CA LEU A 139 -11.57 16.41 0.74
C LEU A 139 -12.81 16.38 1.65
N GLU A 140 -13.84 15.61 1.28
CA GLU A 140 -15.06 15.49 2.07
C GLU A 140 -14.77 14.91 3.46
N LYS A 141 -13.88 13.90 3.55
CA LYS A 141 -13.46 13.34 4.83
C LYS A 141 -12.76 14.37 5.72
N THR A 142 -11.94 15.23 5.13
CA THR A 142 -11.26 16.31 5.87
C THR A 142 -12.26 17.32 6.38
N PHE A 143 -13.14 17.81 5.52
CA PHE A 143 -14.14 18.79 5.93
C PHE A 143 -15.12 18.24 6.96
N SER A 144 -15.64 17.03 6.79
CA SER A 144 -16.63 16.44 7.70
C SER A 144 -16.09 16.13 9.09
N THR A 145 -14.75 16.12 9.25
CA THR A 145 -14.11 15.76 10.52
C THR A 145 -13.44 16.93 11.23
N MET A 146 -13.55 18.14 10.68
CA MET A 146 -13.20 19.37 11.39
C MET A 146 -14.15 19.63 12.56
N HIS A 147 -13.65 20.24 13.63
CA HIS A 147 -14.45 20.57 14.80
C HIS A 147 -15.58 21.57 14.44
N ILE A 148 -16.73 21.47 15.12
CA ILE A 148 -17.93 22.29 14.86
C ILE A 148 -17.62 23.79 14.99
N SER A 149 -16.71 24.19 15.89
CA SER A 149 -16.27 25.58 16.02
C SER A 149 -15.63 26.14 14.74
N ASN A 150 -15.16 25.26 13.84
CA ASN A 150 -14.51 25.62 12.58
C ASN A 150 -15.48 25.56 11.40
N MET A 151 -16.80 25.48 11.63
CA MET A 151 -17.81 25.37 10.58
C MET A 151 -17.73 26.51 9.55
N LEU A 152 -17.45 27.75 9.99
CA LEU A 152 -17.26 28.88 9.07
C LEU A 152 -16.02 28.70 8.18
N LEU A 153 -14.91 28.26 8.77
CA LEU A 153 -13.66 28.00 8.06
C LEU A 153 -13.81 26.83 7.07
N GLN A 154 -14.50 25.77 7.49
CA GLN A 154 -14.87 24.65 6.65
C GLN A 154 -15.68 25.12 5.43
N GLN A 155 -16.68 25.99 5.63
CA GLN A 155 -17.48 26.55 4.53
C GLN A 155 -16.61 27.38 3.58
N GLN A 156 -15.75 28.26 4.10
CA GLN A 156 -14.81 29.04 3.27
C GLN A 156 -13.91 28.15 2.41
N TYR A 157 -13.38 27.05 2.95
CA TYR A 157 -12.57 26.12 2.17
C TYR A 157 -13.37 25.32 1.14
N ARG A 158 -14.63 24.99 1.43
CA ARG A 158 -15.53 24.37 0.44
C ARG A 158 -15.84 25.31 -0.72
N GLU A 159 -16.07 26.59 -0.44
CA GLU A 159 -16.35 27.63 -1.45
C GLU A 159 -15.16 27.87 -2.39
N LYS A 160 -13.92 27.64 -1.93
CA LYS A 160 -12.72 27.65 -2.80
C LYS A 160 -12.74 26.56 -3.86
N GLY A 161 -13.55 25.52 -3.73
CA GLY A 161 -13.81 24.55 -4.78
C GLY A 161 -12.62 23.67 -5.17
N PHE A 162 -11.74 23.34 -4.21
CA PHE A 162 -10.57 22.48 -4.43
C PHE A 162 -10.94 21.17 -5.15
N LYS A 163 -10.11 20.77 -6.12
CA LYS A 163 -10.30 19.53 -6.88
C LYS A 163 -9.34 18.43 -6.48
N LYS A 164 -8.17 18.80 -5.95
CA LYS A 164 -7.18 17.87 -5.41
C LYS A 164 -7.05 18.05 -3.92
N TYR A 165 -6.88 16.94 -3.21
CA TYR A 165 -6.62 16.95 -1.77
C TYR A 165 -5.31 17.67 -1.43
N SER A 166 -4.29 17.55 -2.29
CA SER A 166 -3.01 18.24 -2.16
C SER A 166 -3.13 19.77 -2.03
N ASP A 167 -4.10 20.35 -2.73
CA ASP A 167 -4.29 21.80 -2.78
C ASP A 167 -4.86 22.31 -1.46
N LEU A 168 -5.82 21.57 -0.87
CA LEU A 168 -6.35 21.85 0.46
C LEU A 168 -5.25 21.73 1.53
N ILE A 169 -4.49 20.64 1.53
CA ILE A 169 -3.46 20.40 2.55
C ILE A 169 -2.37 21.46 2.52
N SER A 170 -1.97 21.89 1.32
CA SER A 170 -0.99 22.97 1.17
C SER A 170 -1.46 24.26 1.84
N VAL A 171 -2.74 24.63 1.68
CA VAL A 171 -3.34 25.81 2.32
C VAL A 171 -3.43 25.65 3.84
N LEU A 172 -3.83 24.46 4.32
CA LEU A 172 -3.92 24.19 5.76
C LEU A 172 -2.56 24.23 6.46
N LEU A 173 -1.50 23.72 5.81
CA LEU A 173 -0.13 23.80 6.33
C LEU A 173 0.36 25.24 6.46
N VAL A 174 0.08 26.10 5.48
CA VAL A 174 0.42 27.53 5.56
C VAL A 174 -0.36 28.21 6.70
N ALA A 175 -1.65 27.90 6.85
CA ALA A 175 -2.45 28.47 7.93
C ALA A 175 -1.94 28.05 9.32
N GLU A 176 -1.56 26.79 9.50
CA GLU A 176 -0.96 26.27 10.75
C GLU A 176 0.31 27.04 11.14
N GLN A 177 1.18 27.34 10.19
CA GLN A 177 2.41 28.11 10.42
C GLN A 177 2.13 29.56 10.82
N ILE A 178 1.10 30.19 10.24
CA ILE A 178 0.74 31.58 10.57
C ILE A 178 0.13 31.68 11.98
N MET A 179 -0.59 30.66 12.43
CA MET A 179 -1.24 30.64 13.76
C MET A 179 -0.30 30.23 14.91
N THR A 180 0.88 29.70 14.60
CA THR A 180 1.87 29.25 15.60
C THR A 180 2.95 30.30 15.91
N VAL A 181 2.85 31.49 15.31
CA VAL A 181 3.67 32.69 15.57
C VAL A 181 2.87 33.71 16.37
#